data_AF-A0A1V4ZR04-F1
#
_entry.id   AF-A0A1V4ZR04-F1
#
_cell.length_a   1.000
_cell.length_b   1.000
_cell.length_c   1.000
_cell.angle_alpha   90.00
_cell.angle_beta   90.00
_cell.angle_gamma   90.00
#
_symmetry.space_group_name_H-M   'P 1'
#
loop_
_entity.id
_entity.type
_entity.pdbx_description
1 polymer ?
#
loop_
_entity_poly.entity_id
_entity_poly.type
_entity_poly.pdbx_seq_one_letter_code
_entity_poly.pdbx_strand_id
1 'polypeptide(L)'
;MKHIVLIIVLAGLLMLAGPATAAITDVPAGGNVFIGEQGLDITAGLGANNQIAWFPSTAATSSAVPEEVIDVTATKTAFSVDSGVFSSRTGNWYSWAPGLTAGTAAVAFRVSDPYLAIKVEDTDVNVDVTNKWLYRGDEARFRIETNLYTIGQRAGVPGGGAPVTINFQTPTGAIMSSVTNKAGTSNQLTDIPVTTTPFYTGKFWDSGNSRYGPGTFTIWAECNANSMMDNYPAEGKTKSAKVTVLVQERNPLITVGTATTATTTATTVTTAQTTAKVTTTVPVMTITTAEVTTAAPETSASATTAPARTSPTRTPGFGAFLSLTAGIAAAVMFSYHRR
;
A
#
# COMPACT_ATOMS: atom_id res chain seq x y z
N MET A 1 56.83 5.94 4.76
CA MET A 1 55.97 7.03 4.22
C MET A 1 55.13 6.59 3.02
N LYS A 2 55.69 5.98 1.95
CA LYS A 2 54.91 5.56 0.76
C LYS A 2 53.72 4.63 1.02
N HIS A 3 53.84 3.70 1.96
CA HIS A 3 52.75 2.76 2.31
C HIS A 3 51.62 3.39 3.14
N ILE A 4 51.92 4.44 3.93
CA ILE A 4 50.91 5.13 4.76
C ILE A 4 50.03 6.02 3.89
N VAL A 5 50.62 6.69 2.90
CA VAL A 5 49.89 7.49 1.90
C VAL A 5 48.96 6.60 1.05
N LEU A 6 49.42 5.40 0.67
CA LEU A 6 48.62 4.45 -0.09
C LEU A 6 47.37 3.98 0.68
N ILE A 7 47.50 3.69 1.98
CA ILE A 7 46.38 3.22 2.82
C ILE A 7 45.34 4.33 3.04
N ILE A 8 45.78 5.58 3.21
CA ILE A 8 44.87 6.73 3.37
C ILE A 8 44.10 7.02 2.08
N VAL A 9 44.75 6.91 0.92
CA VAL A 9 44.08 7.07 -0.39
C VAL A 9 43.09 5.93 -0.65
N LEU A 10 43.44 4.69 -0.29
CA LEU A 10 42.56 3.53 -0.46
C LEU A 10 41.34 3.58 0.48
N ALA A 11 41.53 4.03 1.72
CA ALA A 11 40.44 4.24 2.68
C ALA A 11 39.53 5.41 2.26
N GLY A 12 40.09 6.48 1.67
CA GLY A 12 39.32 7.59 1.09
C GLY A 12 38.48 7.14 -0.12
N LEU A 13 39.00 6.24 -0.95
CA LEU A 13 38.29 5.71 -2.12
C LEU A 13 37.13 4.76 -1.74
N LEU A 14 37.26 3.99 -0.65
CA LEU A 14 36.18 3.14 -0.14
C LEU A 14 35.04 3.95 0.50
N MET A 15 35.32 5.13 1.06
CA MET A 15 34.29 6.02 1.65
C MET A 15 33.45 6.77 0.61
N LEU A 16 33.85 6.78 -0.67
CA LEU A 16 33.10 7.40 -1.77
C LEU A 16 32.06 6.47 -2.42
N ALA A 17 32.01 5.19 -2.00
CA ALA A 17 31.04 4.21 -2.48
C ALA A 17 29.94 3.95 -1.44
N GLY A 18 29.29 5.00 -0.93
CA GLY A 18 28.03 4.83 -0.21
C GLY A 18 26.96 4.34 -1.20
N PRO A 19 26.13 3.33 -0.86
CA PRO A 19 25.07 2.89 -1.76
C PRO A 19 24.18 4.08 -2.14
N ALA A 20 23.93 4.28 -3.44
CA ALA A 20 22.86 5.17 -3.87
C ALA A 20 21.57 4.58 -3.32
N THR A 21 20.94 5.27 -2.36
CA THR A 21 19.59 4.90 -1.96
C THR A 21 18.70 5.19 -3.17
N ALA A 22 18.09 4.16 -3.74
CA ALA A 22 17.03 4.37 -4.71
C ALA A 22 15.90 5.13 -4.01
N ALA A 23 15.17 5.95 -4.77
CA ALA A 23 14.02 6.69 -4.27
C ALA A 23 12.71 5.97 -4.64
N ILE A 24 11.64 6.25 -3.90
CA ILE A 24 10.28 5.80 -4.25
C ILE A 24 9.81 6.34 -5.63
N THR A 25 10.46 7.39 -6.13
CA THR A 25 10.25 7.98 -7.45
C THR A 25 10.92 7.22 -8.58
N ASP A 26 11.85 6.31 -8.29
CA ASP A 26 12.59 5.56 -9.31
C ASP A 26 11.74 4.40 -9.82
N VAL A 27 11.27 4.50 -11.07
CA VAL A 27 10.42 3.50 -11.70
C VAL A 27 11.32 2.48 -12.44
N PRO A 28 11.30 1.20 -12.05
CA PRO A 28 12.06 0.18 -12.79
C PRO A 28 11.46 -0.02 -14.18
N ALA A 29 12.26 -0.54 -15.12
CA ALA A 29 11.76 -0.90 -16.44
C ALA A 29 10.57 -1.87 -16.34
N GLY A 30 9.46 -1.51 -16.98
CA GLY A 30 8.20 -2.26 -16.92
C GLY A 30 7.45 -2.16 -15.58
N GLY A 31 7.91 -1.32 -14.65
CA GLY A 31 7.31 -1.10 -13.34
C GLY A 31 5.95 -0.42 -13.41
N ASN A 32 5.20 -0.49 -12.30
CA ASN A 32 3.92 0.20 -12.18
C ASN A 32 4.10 1.67 -11.81
N VAL A 33 3.27 2.51 -12.41
CA VAL A 33 3.04 3.91 -12.04
C VAL A 33 1.54 4.13 -11.86
N PHE A 34 1.18 5.08 -11.01
CA PHE A 34 -0.19 5.35 -10.63
C PHE A 34 -0.62 6.74 -11.07
N ILE A 35 -1.86 6.84 -11.55
CA ILE A 35 -2.45 8.14 -11.90
C ILE A 35 -2.37 9.08 -10.69
N GLY A 36 -1.86 10.29 -10.93
CA GLY A 36 -1.62 11.32 -9.92
C GLY A 36 -0.16 11.40 -9.45
N GLU A 37 0.67 10.35 -9.61
CA GLU A 37 2.08 10.42 -9.21
C GLU A 37 2.84 11.50 -9.99
N GLN A 38 3.75 12.20 -9.30
CA GLN A 38 4.65 13.21 -9.88
C GLN A 38 6.11 13.00 -9.45
N GLY A 39 7.02 13.64 -10.19
CA GLY A 39 8.45 13.59 -9.87
C GLY A 39 9.10 12.24 -10.14
N LEU A 40 8.49 11.40 -10.98
CA LEU A 40 8.98 10.05 -11.26
C LEU A 40 10.21 10.09 -12.18
N ASP A 41 11.18 9.22 -11.90
CA ASP A 41 12.24 8.88 -12.85
C ASP A 41 11.85 7.62 -13.62
N ILE A 42 11.56 7.78 -14.91
CA ILE A 42 11.17 6.70 -15.82
C ILE A 42 12.31 6.26 -16.75
N THR A 43 13.51 6.80 -16.57
CA THR A 43 14.64 6.60 -17.50
C THR A 43 15.01 5.12 -17.68
N ALA A 44 14.87 4.31 -16.63
CA ALA A 44 15.17 2.88 -16.69
C ALA A 44 14.34 2.13 -17.75
N GLY A 45 13.08 2.53 -17.96
CA GLY A 45 12.19 1.93 -18.96
C GLY A 45 12.37 2.48 -20.37
N LEU A 46 13.02 3.63 -20.54
CA LEU A 46 13.14 4.30 -21.84
C LEU A 46 14.30 3.79 -22.69
N GLY A 47 15.41 3.35 -22.08
CA GLY A 47 16.62 3.05 -22.83
C GLY A 47 17.14 4.28 -23.58
N ALA A 48 17.33 4.16 -24.90
CA ALA A 48 17.84 5.25 -25.75
C ALA A 48 16.74 6.17 -26.31
N ASN A 49 15.47 5.81 -26.15
CA ASN A 49 14.36 6.56 -26.69
C ASN A 49 13.98 7.73 -25.79
N ASN A 50 13.35 8.77 -26.35
CA ASN A 50 12.81 9.90 -25.59
C ASN A 50 11.30 10.06 -25.75
N GLN A 51 10.62 9.07 -26.33
CA GLN A 51 9.18 9.06 -26.45
C GLN A 51 8.60 7.84 -25.76
N ILE A 52 7.40 8.01 -25.22
CA ILE A 52 6.56 6.91 -24.78
C ILE A 52 5.33 6.85 -25.66
N ALA A 53 4.80 5.66 -25.87
CA ALA A 53 3.60 5.47 -26.65
C ALA A 53 2.63 4.49 -26.00
N TRP A 54 1.34 4.75 -26.18
CA TRP A 54 0.28 3.85 -25.78
C TRP A 54 -0.44 3.29 -27.01
N PHE A 55 -0.70 2.00 -26.95
CA PHE A 55 -1.44 1.27 -27.97
C PHE A 55 -2.72 0.73 -27.33
N PRO A 56 -3.87 0.79 -28.01
CA PRO A 56 -5.09 0.22 -27.48
C PRO A 56 -4.94 -1.29 -27.29
N SER A 57 -5.57 -1.84 -26.25
CA SER A 57 -5.45 -3.26 -25.89
C SER A 57 -5.95 -4.22 -26.98
N THR A 58 -6.79 -3.73 -27.89
CA THR A 58 -7.31 -4.47 -29.05
C THR A 58 -6.42 -4.39 -30.28
N ALA A 59 -5.31 -3.65 -30.23
CA ALA A 59 -4.47 -3.43 -31.40
C ALA A 59 -3.66 -4.68 -31.76
N ALA A 60 -3.59 -5.01 -33.05
CA ALA A 60 -2.74 -6.08 -33.53
C ALA A 60 -1.26 -5.72 -33.32
N THR A 61 -0.52 -6.60 -32.64
CA THR A 61 0.87 -6.32 -32.21
C THR A 61 1.84 -6.03 -33.38
N SER A 62 1.54 -6.53 -34.58
CA SER A 62 2.41 -6.45 -35.76
C SER A 62 2.20 -5.22 -36.65
N SER A 63 1.11 -4.46 -36.48
CA SER A 63 0.79 -3.33 -37.39
C SER A 63 0.10 -2.15 -36.70
N ALA A 64 -0.08 -2.21 -35.39
CA ALA A 64 -0.68 -1.11 -34.64
C ALA A 64 0.21 0.13 -34.67
N VAL A 65 -0.40 1.26 -35.03
CA VAL A 65 0.15 2.60 -34.74
C VAL A 65 -0.29 3.01 -33.33
N PRO A 66 0.52 3.78 -32.61
CA PRO A 66 0.13 4.27 -31.30
C PRO A 66 -1.02 5.27 -31.40
N GLU A 67 -1.93 5.23 -30.44
CA GLU A 67 -3.03 6.21 -30.33
C GLU A 67 -2.57 7.46 -29.59
N GLU A 68 -1.56 7.32 -28.74
CA GLU A 68 -0.96 8.43 -28.00
C GLU A 68 0.57 8.29 -28.01
N VAL A 69 1.27 9.40 -28.27
CA VAL A 69 2.73 9.48 -28.21
C VAL A 69 3.11 10.75 -27.46
N ILE A 70 3.94 10.61 -26.43
CA ILE A 70 4.38 11.72 -25.59
C ILE A 70 5.91 11.81 -25.68
N ASP A 71 6.41 13.00 -26.00
CA ASP A 71 7.83 13.33 -25.84
C ASP A 71 8.14 13.61 -24.37
N VAL A 72 9.05 12.83 -23.82
CA VAL A 72 9.49 12.92 -22.42
C VAL A 72 10.94 13.41 -22.28
N THR A 73 11.53 13.95 -23.36
CA THR A 73 12.92 14.43 -23.37
C THR A 73 13.24 15.35 -22.19
N ALA A 74 12.34 16.30 -21.90
CA ALA A 74 12.52 17.26 -20.81
C ALA A 74 12.01 16.79 -19.44
N THR A 75 11.25 15.69 -19.37
CA THR A 75 10.47 15.31 -18.17
C THR A 75 10.78 13.91 -17.66
N LYS A 76 11.64 13.11 -18.31
CA LYS A 76 11.90 11.71 -17.94
C LYS A 76 12.44 11.47 -16.53
N THR A 77 12.99 12.48 -15.85
CA THR A 77 13.44 12.43 -14.44
C THR A 77 12.54 13.20 -13.47
N ALA A 78 11.40 13.70 -13.95
CA ALA A 78 10.39 14.44 -13.17
C ALA A 78 9.00 14.19 -13.77
N PHE A 79 8.75 12.96 -14.21
CA PHE A 79 7.58 12.58 -14.98
C PHE A 79 6.33 12.60 -14.10
N SER A 80 5.20 12.96 -14.71
CA SER A 80 3.90 13.07 -14.05
C SER A 80 2.87 12.22 -14.76
N VAL A 81 2.13 11.42 -14.00
CA VAL A 81 1.04 10.58 -14.51
C VAL A 81 -0.27 11.36 -14.40
N ASP A 82 -0.43 12.34 -15.28
CA ASP A 82 -1.59 13.23 -15.29
C ASP A 82 -2.92 12.50 -15.58
N SER A 83 -3.94 12.75 -14.76
CA SER A 83 -5.23 12.07 -14.92
C SER A 83 -5.96 12.40 -16.22
N GLY A 84 -5.78 13.60 -16.79
CA GLY A 84 -6.37 14.00 -18.06
C GLY A 84 -5.79 13.27 -19.27
N VAL A 85 -4.55 12.78 -19.16
CA VAL A 85 -3.87 12.02 -20.22
C VAL A 85 -4.04 10.52 -20.01
N PHE A 86 -3.88 10.04 -18.78
CA PHE A 86 -3.66 8.62 -18.50
C PHE A 86 -4.91 7.85 -18.06
N SER A 87 -6.00 8.52 -17.64
CA SER A 87 -7.21 7.86 -17.13
C SER A 87 -7.91 6.95 -18.15
N SER A 88 -7.96 7.35 -19.42
CA SER A 88 -8.50 6.54 -20.51
C SER A 88 -7.46 5.58 -21.13
N ARG A 89 -6.21 5.62 -20.66
CA ARG A 89 -5.03 4.96 -21.27
C ARG A 89 -4.21 4.19 -20.23
N THR A 90 -4.89 3.48 -19.35
CA THR A 90 -4.25 2.55 -18.41
C THR A 90 -3.59 1.37 -19.15
N GLY A 91 -2.69 0.66 -18.47
CA GLY A 91 -1.98 -0.49 -19.02
C GLY A 91 -0.57 -0.15 -19.48
N ASN A 92 -0.07 -0.88 -20.47
CA ASN A 92 1.33 -0.78 -20.89
C ASN A 92 1.58 0.52 -21.66
N TRP A 93 2.64 1.22 -21.26
CA TRP A 93 3.25 2.30 -22.03
C TRP A 93 4.62 1.85 -22.48
N TYR A 94 4.93 2.11 -23.73
CA TYR A 94 6.09 1.55 -24.41
C TYR A 94 7.14 2.63 -24.64
N SER A 95 8.41 2.28 -24.46
CA SER A 95 9.52 3.09 -24.94
C SER A 95 9.50 3.05 -26.48
N TRP A 96 9.34 4.22 -27.10
CA TRP A 96 8.94 4.31 -28.50
C TRP A 96 9.82 5.25 -29.32
N ALA A 97 9.93 4.92 -30.61
CA ALA A 97 10.51 5.73 -31.65
C ALA A 97 9.74 5.45 -32.96
N PRO A 98 9.75 6.36 -33.94
CA PRO A 98 9.08 6.15 -35.22
C PRO A 98 9.48 4.83 -35.89
N GLY A 99 8.48 4.06 -36.33
CA GLY A 99 8.67 2.75 -36.97
C GLY A 99 8.56 1.55 -36.01
N LEU A 100 8.51 1.77 -34.69
CA LEU A 100 8.24 0.69 -33.73
C LEU A 100 6.74 0.40 -33.62
N THR A 101 6.40 -0.88 -33.51
CA THR A 101 5.05 -1.40 -33.24
C THR A 101 4.94 -1.92 -31.81
N ALA A 102 3.71 -2.15 -31.33
CA ALA A 102 3.47 -2.72 -30.00
C ALA A 102 4.17 -4.06 -29.75
N GLY A 103 4.38 -4.88 -30.79
CA GLY A 103 5.08 -6.16 -30.70
C GLY A 103 6.61 -6.05 -30.63
N THR A 104 7.18 -4.90 -31.01
CA THR A 104 8.64 -4.68 -31.05
C THR A 104 9.13 -3.67 -30.01
N ALA A 105 8.26 -2.76 -29.56
CA ALA A 105 8.59 -1.78 -28.56
C ALA A 105 8.68 -2.44 -27.16
N ALA A 106 9.66 -2.01 -26.35
CA ALA A 106 9.78 -2.48 -24.97
C ALA A 106 8.79 -1.73 -24.07
N VAL A 107 8.19 -2.42 -23.09
CA VAL A 107 7.34 -1.76 -22.08
C VAL A 107 8.21 -0.89 -21.17
N ALA A 108 7.98 0.41 -21.20
CA ALA A 108 8.66 1.36 -20.32
C ALA A 108 8.11 1.26 -18.90
N PHE A 109 6.79 1.32 -18.75
CA PHE A 109 6.09 1.21 -17.48
C PHE A 109 4.61 0.83 -17.72
N ARG A 110 3.89 0.58 -16.63
CA ARG A 110 2.47 0.23 -16.61
C ARG A 110 1.69 1.25 -15.80
N VAL A 111 0.75 1.93 -16.44
CA VAL A 111 -0.13 2.89 -15.79
C VAL A 111 -1.30 2.15 -15.16
N SER A 112 -1.53 2.38 -13.87
CA SER A 112 -2.67 1.84 -13.13
C SER A 112 -3.49 2.98 -12.52
N ASP A 113 -4.81 2.80 -12.52
CA ASP A 113 -5.71 3.64 -11.73
C ASP A 113 -5.61 3.20 -10.25
N PRO A 114 -5.28 4.10 -9.31
CA PRO A 114 -5.19 3.78 -7.89
C PRO A 114 -6.47 3.10 -7.36
N TYR A 115 -6.31 2.22 -6.38
CA TYR A 115 -7.41 1.66 -5.61
C TYR A 115 -7.03 1.60 -4.14
N LEU A 116 -7.89 2.08 -3.25
CA LEU A 116 -7.70 2.03 -1.80
C LEU A 116 -9.02 1.90 -1.07
N ALA A 117 -9.14 0.88 -0.24
CA ALA A 117 -10.26 0.64 0.65
C ALA A 117 -9.76 0.19 2.04
N ILE A 118 -10.53 0.53 3.08
CA ILE A 118 -10.27 0.11 4.45
C ILE A 118 -11.53 -0.51 5.06
N LYS A 119 -11.32 -1.54 5.87
CA LYS A 119 -12.33 -2.20 6.69
C LYS A 119 -11.82 -2.36 8.11
N VAL A 120 -12.76 -2.50 9.05
CA VAL A 120 -12.46 -2.74 10.46
C VAL A 120 -12.98 -4.11 10.84
N GLU A 121 -12.13 -4.92 11.45
CA GLU A 121 -12.48 -6.25 11.90
C GLU A 121 -12.22 -6.38 13.40
N ASP A 122 -13.20 -6.94 14.10
CA ASP A 122 -13.07 -7.35 15.49
C ASP A 122 -12.21 -8.62 15.53
N THR A 123 -11.11 -8.60 16.28
CA THR A 123 -10.17 -9.72 16.37
C THR A 123 -10.49 -10.71 17.48
N ASP A 124 -11.36 -10.35 18.42
CA ASP A 124 -11.77 -11.23 19.52
C ASP A 124 -12.86 -12.21 19.05
N VAL A 125 -13.74 -11.79 18.13
CA VAL A 125 -14.74 -12.66 17.48
C VAL A 125 -14.50 -12.92 15.99
N ASN A 126 -13.47 -12.29 15.39
CA ASN A 126 -13.05 -12.45 13.99
C ASN A 126 -14.16 -12.14 12.96
N VAL A 127 -14.81 -10.99 13.11
CA VAL A 127 -15.89 -10.53 12.21
C VAL A 127 -15.65 -9.12 11.68
N ASP A 128 -16.15 -8.85 10.48
CA ASP A 128 -16.18 -7.52 9.89
C ASP A 128 -17.20 -6.63 10.62
N VAL A 129 -16.70 -5.56 11.25
CA VAL A 129 -17.48 -4.55 11.98
C VAL A 129 -17.51 -3.19 11.25
N THR A 130 -17.14 -3.16 9.98
CA THR A 130 -17.19 -1.96 9.13
C THR A 130 -18.62 -1.43 9.03
N ASN A 131 -18.83 -0.17 9.39
CA ASN A 131 -20.14 0.48 9.46
C ASN A 131 -21.12 -0.22 10.43
N LYS A 132 -20.59 -0.91 11.45
CA LYS A 132 -21.35 -1.62 12.49
C LYS A 132 -20.87 -1.17 13.87
N TRP A 133 -21.20 -1.96 14.89
CA TRP A 133 -20.77 -1.73 16.26
C TRP A 133 -19.63 -2.69 16.65
N LEU A 134 -18.81 -2.26 17.59
CA LEU A 134 -17.73 -3.01 18.23
C LEU A 134 -17.98 -2.96 19.75
N TYR A 135 -17.90 -4.10 20.43
CA TYR A 135 -18.07 -4.11 21.88
C TYR A 135 -16.90 -3.40 22.55
N ARG A 136 -17.20 -2.53 23.51
CA ARG A 136 -16.17 -1.80 24.24
C ARG A 136 -15.32 -2.76 25.07
N GLY A 137 -14.02 -2.82 24.77
CA GLY A 137 -13.08 -3.75 25.38
C GLY A 137 -12.58 -4.82 24.41
N ASP A 138 -13.19 -4.92 23.23
CA ASP A 138 -12.70 -5.77 22.16
C ASP A 138 -11.58 -5.09 21.39
N GLU A 139 -10.70 -5.92 20.84
CA GLU A 139 -9.54 -5.50 20.07
C GLU A 139 -9.81 -5.59 18.57
N ALA A 140 -9.55 -4.52 17.83
CA ALA A 140 -9.78 -4.43 16.40
C ALA A 140 -8.48 -4.41 15.58
N ARG A 141 -8.60 -4.81 14.31
CA ARG A 141 -7.59 -4.67 13.26
C ARG A 141 -8.17 -3.91 12.06
N PHE A 142 -7.27 -3.31 11.28
CA PHE A 142 -7.64 -2.75 9.98
C PHE A 142 -7.26 -3.71 8.86
N ARG A 143 -8.18 -3.90 7.91
CA ARG A 143 -7.94 -4.59 6.64
C ARG A 143 -7.89 -3.57 5.52
N ILE A 144 -6.77 -3.49 4.82
CA ILE A 144 -6.54 -2.59 3.71
C ILE A 144 -6.57 -3.38 2.40
N GLU A 145 -7.40 -2.95 1.46
CA GLU A 145 -7.48 -3.51 0.12
C GLU A 145 -6.97 -2.44 -0.86
N THR A 146 -5.98 -2.77 -1.69
CA THR A 146 -5.32 -1.77 -2.55
C THR A 146 -4.51 -2.44 -3.66
N ASN A 147 -4.30 -1.77 -4.79
CA ASN A 147 -3.29 -2.14 -5.79
C ASN A 147 -1.96 -1.37 -5.60
N LEU A 148 -1.93 -0.39 -4.70
CA LEU A 148 -0.78 0.49 -4.46
C LEU A 148 0.42 -0.25 -3.88
N TYR A 149 0.21 -1.41 -3.25
CA TYR A 149 1.29 -2.24 -2.68
C TYR A 149 2.44 -2.52 -3.67
N THR A 150 2.17 -2.47 -4.98
CA THR A 150 3.20 -2.65 -6.01
C THR A 150 4.23 -1.52 -6.07
N ILE A 151 3.96 -0.35 -5.48
CA ILE A 151 4.98 0.70 -5.24
C ILE A 151 6.16 0.12 -4.47
N GLY A 152 5.91 -0.78 -3.52
CA GLY A 152 6.93 -1.46 -2.71
C GLY A 152 7.95 -2.28 -3.50
N GLN A 153 7.71 -2.55 -4.79
CA GLN A 153 8.66 -3.24 -5.68
C GLN A 153 9.76 -2.32 -6.22
N ARG A 154 9.68 -1.01 -5.99
CA ARG A 154 10.74 -0.06 -6.35
C ARG A 154 11.89 -0.18 -5.34
N ALA A 155 13.14 -0.10 -5.81
CA ALA A 155 14.34 -0.38 -5.00
C ALA A 155 14.55 0.59 -3.82
N GLY A 156 13.77 1.67 -3.76
CA GLY A 156 13.88 2.76 -2.79
C GLY A 156 12.78 2.87 -1.74
N VAL A 157 11.89 1.88 -1.64
CA VAL A 157 10.70 1.99 -0.77
C VAL A 157 10.97 1.42 0.62
N PRO A 158 10.97 2.26 1.67
CA PRO A 158 11.10 1.79 3.04
C PRO A 158 9.99 0.79 3.39
N GLY A 159 10.34 -0.31 4.04
CA GLY A 159 9.37 -1.35 4.43
C GLY A 159 8.76 -2.15 3.28
N GLY A 160 9.14 -1.89 2.02
CA GLY A 160 8.73 -2.68 0.85
C GLY A 160 7.23 -2.60 0.52
N GLY A 161 6.54 -1.53 0.90
CA GLY A 161 5.10 -1.36 0.68
C GLY A 161 4.70 0.10 0.43
N ALA A 162 3.48 0.31 -0.06
CA ALA A 162 2.95 1.66 -0.21
C ALA A 162 2.78 2.33 1.16
N PRO A 163 3.20 3.60 1.34
CA PRO A 163 3.03 4.31 2.59
C PRO A 163 1.57 4.75 2.76
N VAL A 164 0.81 4.02 3.59
CA VAL A 164 -0.60 4.31 3.86
C VAL A 164 -0.76 4.93 5.23
N THR A 165 -1.47 6.05 5.31
CA THR A 165 -1.90 6.67 6.55
C THR A 165 -3.35 6.30 6.84
N ILE A 166 -3.63 5.79 8.04
CA ILE A 166 -4.98 5.53 8.54
C ILE A 166 -5.41 6.72 9.40
N ASN A 167 -6.31 7.54 8.89
CA ASN A 167 -6.92 8.58 9.68
C ASN A 167 -7.96 7.97 10.63
N PHE A 168 -7.76 8.18 11.93
CA PHE A 168 -8.61 7.64 12.99
C PHE A 168 -9.25 8.79 13.77
N GLN A 169 -10.52 9.08 13.48
CA GLN A 169 -11.28 10.14 14.14
C GLN A 169 -12.07 9.58 15.32
N THR A 170 -11.86 10.15 16.51
CA THR A 170 -12.61 9.81 17.71
C THR A 170 -14.02 10.40 17.68
N PRO A 171 -14.94 9.97 18.58
CA PRO A 171 -16.29 10.54 18.68
C PRO A 171 -16.31 12.04 18.98
N THR A 172 -15.22 12.59 19.55
CA THR A 172 -15.07 14.02 19.82
C THR A 172 -14.54 14.81 18.62
N GLY A 173 -14.24 14.14 17.51
CA GLY A 173 -13.72 14.74 16.27
C GLY A 173 -12.20 14.81 16.17
N ALA A 174 -11.45 14.40 17.21
CA ALA A 174 -10.00 14.43 17.21
C ALA A 174 -9.43 13.37 16.25
N ILE A 175 -8.43 13.73 15.45
CA ILE A 175 -7.68 12.80 14.59
C ILE A 175 -6.44 12.32 15.34
N MET A 176 -6.32 11.01 15.50
CA MET A 176 -5.21 10.38 16.22
C MET A 176 -4.03 10.11 15.27
N SER A 177 -2.81 10.25 15.79
CA SER A 177 -1.58 9.79 15.11
C SER A 177 -1.18 8.35 15.48
N SER A 178 -1.71 7.83 16.58
CA SER A 178 -1.53 6.44 17.00
C SER A 178 -2.74 5.90 17.76
N VAL A 179 -2.88 4.58 17.76
CA VAL A 179 -3.85 3.85 18.60
C VAL A 179 -3.13 2.84 19.49
N THR A 180 -3.66 2.59 20.67
CA THR A 180 -3.09 1.64 21.62
C THR A 180 -3.82 0.31 21.52
N ASN A 181 -3.09 -0.80 21.41
CA ASN A 181 -3.66 -2.15 21.45
C ASN A 181 -3.82 -2.65 22.90
N LYS A 182 -4.40 -3.84 23.08
CA LYS A 182 -4.76 -4.39 24.41
C LYS A 182 -3.54 -4.80 25.23
N ALA A 183 -2.41 -5.03 24.55
CA ALA A 183 -1.11 -5.22 25.18
C ALA A 183 -0.43 -3.91 25.62
N GLY A 184 -1.07 -2.75 25.41
CA GLY A 184 -0.53 -1.44 25.77
C GLY A 184 0.48 -0.87 24.75
N THR A 185 0.65 -1.50 23.59
CA THR A 185 1.54 -1.03 22.53
C THR A 185 0.88 0.10 21.74
N SER A 186 1.59 1.21 21.55
CA SER A 186 1.15 2.30 20.68
C SER A 186 1.53 2.02 19.23
N ASN A 187 0.53 1.79 18.38
CA ASN A 187 0.69 1.56 16.96
C ASN A 187 0.53 2.88 16.18
N GLN A 188 1.54 3.24 15.39
CA GLN A 188 1.50 4.44 14.55
C GLN A 188 0.51 4.25 13.41
N LEU A 189 -0.23 5.32 13.10
CA LEU A 189 -1.23 5.32 12.04
C LEU A 189 -0.70 5.89 10.72
N THR A 190 0.50 6.47 10.73
CA THR A 190 1.13 7.12 9.56
C THR A 190 2.15 6.21 8.90
N ASP A 191 2.26 6.31 7.57
CA ASP A 191 3.28 5.62 6.76
C ASP A 191 3.37 4.10 6.99
N ILE A 192 2.22 3.45 7.19
CA ILE A 192 2.14 2.00 7.34
C ILE A 192 2.53 1.38 5.98
N PRO A 193 3.59 0.53 5.93
CA PRO A 193 4.02 -0.08 4.69
C PRO A 193 3.05 -1.20 4.29
N VAL A 194 2.18 -0.92 3.32
CA VAL A 194 1.22 -1.91 2.80
C VAL A 194 1.88 -2.70 1.67
N THR A 195 2.23 -3.95 1.97
CA THR A 195 3.05 -4.82 1.09
C THR A 195 2.24 -5.81 0.25
N THR A 196 0.97 -5.99 0.58
CA THR A 196 0.09 -7.00 -0.03
C THR A 196 -1.36 -6.51 -0.08
N THR A 197 -2.23 -7.26 -0.73
CA THR A 197 -3.67 -7.07 -0.63
C THR A 197 -4.39 -8.42 -0.53
N PRO A 198 -5.33 -8.62 0.42
CA PRO A 198 -5.60 -7.74 1.56
C PRO A 198 -4.42 -7.68 2.54
N PHE A 199 -4.13 -6.49 3.08
CA PHE A 199 -3.15 -6.27 4.14
C PHE A 199 -3.87 -6.14 5.49
N TYR A 200 -3.33 -6.76 6.54
CA TYR A 200 -3.89 -6.69 7.88
C TYR A 200 -2.89 -6.08 8.85
N THR A 201 -3.32 -5.10 9.64
CA THR A 201 -2.46 -4.45 10.63
C THR A 201 -2.18 -5.30 11.89
N GLY A 202 -2.76 -6.49 11.98
CA GLY A 202 -2.79 -7.27 13.22
C GLY A 202 -3.65 -6.60 14.30
N LYS A 203 -3.56 -7.09 15.55
CA LYS A 203 -4.23 -6.54 16.73
C LYS A 203 -3.75 -5.12 17.03
N PHE A 204 -4.54 -4.12 16.62
CA PHE A 204 -4.05 -2.74 16.44
C PHE A 204 -4.66 -1.75 17.42
N TRP A 205 -5.94 -1.92 17.77
CA TRP A 205 -6.70 -0.96 18.57
C TRP A 205 -7.54 -1.65 19.64
N ASP A 206 -7.31 -1.29 20.90
CA ASP A 206 -8.17 -1.63 22.03
C ASP A 206 -9.28 -0.59 22.19
N SER A 207 -10.51 -0.99 21.88
CA SER A 207 -11.70 -0.13 22.00
C SER A 207 -12.09 0.19 23.45
N GLY A 208 -11.58 -0.57 24.43
CA GLY A 208 -11.81 -0.37 25.86
C GLY A 208 -10.82 0.57 26.53
N ASN A 209 -9.75 0.99 25.83
CA ASN A 209 -8.74 1.86 26.39
C ASN A 209 -9.38 3.18 26.88
N SER A 210 -9.08 3.58 28.12
CA SER A 210 -9.69 4.73 28.77
C SER A 210 -9.41 6.08 28.10
N ARG A 211 -8.42 6.15 27.21
CA ARG A 211 -8.14 7.32 26.36
C ARG A 211 -9.21 7.55 25.30
N TYR A 212 -10.02 6.54 25.00
CA TYR A 212 -11.10 6.61 24.01
C TYR A 212 -12.45 6.62 24.73
N GLY A 213 -13.25 7.65 24.48
CA GLY A 213 -14.65 7.66 24.89
C GLY A 213 -15.48 6.68 24.04
N PRO A 214 -16.62 6.18 24.55
CA PRO A 214 -17.57 5.46 23.72
C PRO A 214 -18.17 6.39 22.64
N GLY A 215 -18.71 5.81 21.58
CA GLY A 215 -19.35 6.54 20.49
C GLY A 215 -18.89 6.08 19.12
N THR A 216 -19.21 6.89 18.11
CA THR A 216 -18.92 6.56 16.71
C THR A 216 -17.55 7.09 16.31
N PHE A 217 -16.67 6.18 15.91
CA PHE A 217 -15.37 6.47 15.31
C PHE A 217 -15.53 6.52 13.80
N THR A 218 -14.80 7.44 13.16
CA THR A 218 -14.74 7.53 11.69
C THR A 218 -13.32 7.25 11.23
N ILE A 219 -13.16 6.31 10.31
CA ILE A 219 -11.86 5.78 9.90
C ILE A 219 -11.77 5.83 8.38
N TRP A 220 -10.63 6.26 7.84
CA TRP A 220 -10.33 6.19 6.41
C TRP A 220 -8.82 6.06 6.17
N ALA A 221 -8.44 5.54 5.02
CA ALA A 221 -7.04 5.40 4.61
C ALA A 221 -6.71 6.41 3.50
N GLU A 222 -5.48 6.89 3.49
CA GLU A 222 -4.92 7.80 2.48
C GLU A 222 -3.53 7.31 2.08
N CYS A 223 -3.16 7.45 0.81
CA CYS A 223 -1.82 7.24 0.33
C CYS A 223 -1.42 8.41 -0.56
N ASN A 224 -0.42 9.19 -0.12
CA ASN A 224 0.10 10.33 -0.87
C ASN A 224 1.54 10.09 -1.37
N ALA A 225 1.85 8.85 -1.73
CA ALA A 225 3.13 8.53 -2.36
C ALA A 225 3.30 9.38 -3.61
N ASN A 226 4.45 10.06 -3.74
CA ASN A 226 4.77 10.90 -4.89
C ASN A 226 3.67 11.93 -5.23
N SER A 227 3.06 12.53 -4.19
CA SER A 227 1.98 13.53 -4.29
C SER A 227 0.71 13.05 -5.01
N MET A 228 0.50 11.74 -5.15
CA MET A 228 -0.62 11.24 -5.95
C MET A 228 -2.00 11.61 -5.41
N MET A 229 -2.16 11.75 -4.09
CA MET A 229 -3.43 12.18 -3.50
C MET A 229 -3.68 13.66 -3.80
N ASP A 230 -2.65 14.50 -3.76
CA ASP A 230 -2.78 15.94 -4.04
C ASP A 230 -3.26 16.17 -5.49
N ASN A 231 -2.86 15.29 -6.42
CA ASN A 231 -3.17 15.41 -7.85
C ASN A 231 -4.39 14.60 -8.29
N TYR A 232 -4.76 13.55 -7.54
CA TYR A 232 -5.90 12.69 -7.85
C TYR A 232 -6.64 12.26 -6.56
N PRO A 233 -7.28 13.21 -5.84
CA PRO A 233 -7.89 12.99 -4.51
C PRO A 233 -9.27 12.31 -4.57
N ALA A 234 -9.42 11.29 -5.42
CA ALA A 234 -10.70 10.62 -5.63
C ALA A 234 -10.94 9.51 -4.58
N GLU A 235 -12.19 9.43 -4.09
CA GLU A 235 -12.60 8.37 -3.17
C GLU A 235 -12.52 6.99 -3.85
N GLY A 236 -12.02 6.00 -3.11
CA GLY A 236 -11.73 4.66 -3.61
C GLY A 236 -10.44 4.57 -4.42
N LYS A 237 -9.73 5.70 -4.64
CA LYS A 237 -8.48 5.79 -5.41
C LYS A 237 -7.28 5.96 -4.49
N THR A 238 -6.87 7.21 -4.25
CA THR A 238 -5.76 7.57 -3.34
C THR A 238 -6.23 7.77 -1.90
N LYS A 239 -7.53 7.90 -1.71
CA LYS A 239 -8.23 7.99 -0.42
C LYS A 239 -9.37 6.98 -0.40
N SER A 240 -9.52 6.22 0.67
CA SER A 240 -10.65 5.31 0.83
C SER A 240 -11.94 6.06 1.15
N ALA A 241 -13.07 5.38 0.94
CA ALA A 241 -14.31 5.78 1.59
C ALA A 241 -14.12 5.81 3.11
N LYS A 242 -14.84 6.72 3.77
CA LYS A 242 -14.93 6.77 5.24
C LYS A 242 -15.81 5.63 5.72
N VAL A 243 -15.33 4.91 6.73
CA VAL A 243 -16.10 3.88 7.43
C VAL A 243 -16.31 4.28 8.87
N THR A 244 -17.37 3.78 9.49
CA THR A 244 -17.69 4.08 10.88
C THR A 244 -17.69 2.82 11.74
N VAL A 245 -17.38 2.98 13.02
CA VAL A 245 -17.52 1.93 14.03
C VAL A 245 -18.12 2.53 15.29
N LEU A 246 -19.26 2.02 15.73
CA LEU A 246 -19.89 2.42 16.99
C LEU A 246 -19.36 1.58 18.16
N VAL A 247 -18.59 2.19 19.06
CA VAL A 247 -18.07 1.53 20.27
C VAL A 247 -18.98 1.80 21.46
N GLN A 248 -19.44 0.74 22.12
CA GLN A 248 -20.29 0.82 23.31
C GLN A 248 -20.34 -0.50 24.08
N GLU A 249 -20.86 -0.46 25.30
CA GLU A 249 -20.92 -1.61 26.22
C GLU A 249 -22.17 -2.49 26.04
N ARG A 250 -23.15 -2.07 25.22
CA ARG A 250 -24.36 -2.85 24.97
C ARG A 250 -24.63 -2.93 23.48
N ASN A 251 -25.12 -4.10 23.05
CA ASN A 251 -25.56 -4.28 21.68
C ASN A 251 -26.74 -3.32 21.38
N PRO A 252 -26.63 -2.45 20.36
CA PRO A 252 -27.68 -1.47 20.05
C PRO A 252 -29.00 -2.12 19.56
N LEU A 253 -28.95 -3.39 19.15
CA LEU A 253 -30.13 -4.15 18.73
C LEU A 253 -30.90 -4.77 19.90
N ILE A 254 -30.32 -4.77 21.12
CA ILE A 254 -31.02 -5.21 22.32
C ILE A 254 -31.70 -3.96 22.92
N THR A 255 -32.95 -3.72 22.55
CA THR A 255 -33.79 -2.75 23.26
C THR A 255 -33.99 -3.27 24.68
N VAL A 256 -33.39 -2.59 25.66
CA VAL A 256 -33.74 -2.81 27.05
C VAL A 256 -35.17 -2.31 27.19
N GLY A 257 -36.14 -3.22 27.19
CA GLY A 257 -37.48 -2.90 27.66
C GLY A 257 -37.31 -2.28 29.03
N THR A 258 -37.59 -0.99 29.16
CA THR A 258 -37.67 -0.31 30.44
C THR A 258 -38.65 -1.13 31.26
N ALA A 259 -38.15 -1.89 32.23
CA ALA A 259 -39.01 -2.49 33.23
C ALA A 259 -39.56 -1.33 34.07
N THR A 260 -40.67 -0.76 33.62
CA THR A 260 -41.53 0.03 34.50
C THR A 260 -42.00 -0.97 35.56
N THR A 261 -41.54 -0.79 36.79
CA THR A 261 -42.02 -1.54 37.96
C THR A 261 -43.50 -1.20 38.15
N ALA A 262 -44.37 -1.87 37.41
CA ALA A 262 -45.78 -1.93 37.69
C ALA A 262 -45.98 -3.08 38.67
N THR A 263 -46.20 -2.73 39.93
CA THR A 263 -46.85 -3.62 40.88
C THR A 263 -48.19 -4.02 40.28
N THR A 264 -48.34 -5.28 39.88
CA THR A 264 -49.65 -5.83 39.54
C THR A 264 -49.77 -7.22 40.11
N THR A 265 -50.68 -7.31 41.06
CA THR A 265 -51.20 -8.48 41.75
C THR A 265 -51.45 -9.64 40.78
N ALA A 266 -51.12 -10.84 41.24
CA ALA A 266 -51.34 -12.09 40.53
C ALA A 266 -52.79 -12.25 40.06
N THR A 267 -52.97 -12.66 38.81
CA THR A 267 -54.15 -13.40 38.35
C THR A 267 -53.68 -14.45 37.35
N THR A 268 -53.79 -15.71 37.74
CA THR A 268 -53.60 -16.88 36.91
C THR A 268 -54.67 -16.91 35.82
N VAL A 269 -54.25 -16.93 34.55
CA VAL A 269 -55.11 -17.35 33.44
C VAL A 269 -54.37 -18.38 32.61
N THR A 270 -54.87 -19.61 32.70
CA THR A 270 -54.53 -20.75 31.87
C THR A 270 -55.05 -20.52 30.45
N THR A 271 -54.20 -20.65 29.44
CA THR A 271 -54.64 -20.85 28.04
C THR A 271 -53.72 -21.82 27.31
N ALA A 272 -54.37 -22.66 26.50
CA ALA A 272 -53.90 -23.95 26.02
C ALA A 272 -52.84 -23.89 24.92
N GLN A 273 -51.96 -24.88 24.93
CA GLN A 273 -50.95 -25.15 23.92
C GLN A 273 -51.62 -25.74 22.67
N THR A 274 -51.56 -25.02 21.54
CA THR A 274 -51.96 -25.57 20.23
C THR A 274 -50.71 -25.91 19.44
N THR A 275 -50.48 -27.20 19.19
CA THR A 275 -49.37 -27.73 18.40
C THR A 275 -49.70 -27.60 16.92
N ALA A 276 -49.00 -26.73 16.19
CA ALA A 276 -49.05 -26.69 14.73
C ALA A 276 -47.94 -27.58 14.14
N LYS A 277 -48.35 -28.65 13.45
CA LYS A 277 -47.48 -29.55 12.67
C LYS A 277 -47.10 -28.86 11.37
N VAL A 278 -45.83 -28.48 11.21
CA VAL A 278 -45.29 -27.97 9.94
C VAL A 278 -44.86 -29.15 9.08
N THR A 279 -45.46 -29.29 7.89
CA THR A 279 -45.07 -30.26 6.86
C THR A 279 -44.07 -29.58 5.92
N THR A 280 -42.82 -30.04 5.95
CA THR A 280 -41.75 -29.58 5.06
C THR A 280 -41.79 -30.40 3.75
N THR A 281 -42.17 -29.78 2.64
CA THR A 281 -41.93 -30.31 1.30
C THR A 281 -40.58 -29.81 0.79
N VAL A 282 -39.62 -30.72 0.63
CA VAL A 282 -38.29 -30.45 0.05
C VAL A 282 -38.38 -30.61 -1.47
N PRO A 283 -38.06 -29.58 -2.29
CA PRO A 283 -37.89 -29.77 -3.72
C PRO A 283 -36.52 -30.42 -4.01
N VAL A 284 -36.56 -31.54 -4.75
CA VAL A 284 -35.39 -32.23 -5.31
C VAL A 284 -34.83 -31.40 -6.46
N MET A 285 -33.60 -30.89 -6.32
CA MET A 285 -32.83 -30.34 -7.44
C MET A 285 -32.05 -31.46 -8.12
N THR A 286 -32.27 -31.62 -9.43
CA THR A 286 -31.52 -32.54 -10.29
C THR A 286 -30.23 -31.85 -10.72
N ILE A 287 -29.08 -32.44 -10.41
CA ILE A 287 -27.77 -31.92 -10.79
C ILE A 287 -27.33 -32.63 -12.07
N THR A 288 -27.21 -31.87 -13.17
CA THR A 288 -26.65 -32.37 -14.44
C THR A 288 -25.13 -32.23 -14.38
N THR A 289 -24.43 -33.35 -14.35
CA THR A 289 -22.97 -33.45 -14.42
C THR A 289 -22.48 -33.14 -15.84
N ALA A 290 -21.63 -32.12 -15.99
CA ALA A 290 -20.87 -31.87 -17.21
C ALA A 290 -19.47 -32.47 -17.07
N GLU A 291 -19.08 -33.26 -18.07
CA GLU A 291 -17.82 -33.98 -18.18
C GLU A 291 -16.67 -33.00 -18.49
N VAL A 292 -15.59 -33.04 -17.71
CA VAL A 292 -14.38 -32.23 -17.91
C VAL A 292 -13.32 -33.10 -18.58
N THR A 293 -12.98 -32.77 -19.83
CA THR A 293 -11.89 -33.39 -20.57
C THR A 293 -10.54 -32.86 -20.07
N THR A 294 -9.70 -33.77 -19.58
CA THR A 294 -8.31 -33.55 -19.18
C THR A 294 -7.41 -33.42 -20.42
N ALA A 295 -6.64 -32.32 -20.51
CA ALA A 295 -5.50 -32.20 -21.41
C ALA A 295 -4.20 -32.07 -20.60
N ALA A 296 -3.20 -32.83 -21.01
CA ALA A 296 -1.92 -33.07 -20.35
C ALA A 296 -0.95 -31.86 -20.38
N PRO A 297 0.07 -31.81 -19.49
CA PRO A 297 1.01 -30.70 -19.44
C PRO A 297 2.18 -30.92 -20.41
N GLU A 298 2.43 -29.95 -21.29
CA GLU A 298 3.68 -29.89 -22.04
C GLU A 298 4.73 -29.11 -21.25
N THR A 299 5.88 -29.77 -21.10
CA THR A 299 7.09 -29.30 -20.45
C THR A 299 7.95 -28.56 -21.47
N SER A 300 8.45 -27.37 -21.15
CA SER A 300 9.69 -26.89 -21.76
C SER A 300 10.45 -25.96 -20.83
N ALA A 301 11.58 -26.48 -20.35
CA ALA A 301 12.62 -25.73 -19.68
C ALA A 301 13.49 -25.00 -20.73
N SER A 302 13.95 -23.80 -20.42
CA SER A 302 15.33 -23.42 -20.70
C SER A 302 15.72 -22.19 -19.89
N ALA A 303 16.66 -22.39 -18.96
CA ALA A 303 17.36 -21.34 -18.25
C ALA A 303 18.55 -20.88 -19.09
N THR A 304 18.81 -19.57 -19.14
CA THR A 304 20.12 -19.06 -19.54
C THR A 304 20.43 -17.84 -18.69
N THR A 305 21.43 -18.01 -17.82
CA THR A 305 22.11 -16.99 -17.03
C THR A 305 23.08 -16.19 -17.91
N ALA A 306 23.10 -14.87 -17.75
CA ALA A 306 24.16 -13.99 -18.26
C ALA A 306 24.40 -12.81 -17.30
N PRO A 307 25.63 -12.25 -17.26
CA PRO A 307 26.25 -11.73 -16.05
C PRO A 307 25.92 -10.27 -15.72
N ALA A 308 26.05 -9.95 -14.44
CA ALA A 308 25.89 -8.61 -13.87
C ALA A 308 26.91 -7.61 -14.46
N ARG A 309 26.41 -6.44 -14.89
CA ARG A 309 27.24 -5.30 -15.31
C ARG A 309 27.07 -4.18 -14.29
N THR A 310 28.17 -3.79 -13.68
CA THR A 310 28.28 -2.68 -12.72
C THR A 310 28.10 -1.34 -13.43
N SER A 311 27.30 -0.45 -12.86
CA SER A 311 27.20 0.96 -13.28
C SER A 311 27.22 1.88 -12.06
N PRO A 312 27.73 3.12 -12.22
CA PRO A 312 28.37 3.87 -11.15
C PRO A 312 27.40 4.62 -10.24
N THR A 313 27.69 4.56 -8.96
CA THR A 313 26.98 5.18 -7.84
C THR A 313 27.19 6.69 -7.78
N ARG A 314 26.11 7.47 -7.62
CA ARG A 314 26.16 8.84 -7.09
C ARG A 314 25.10 8.99 -5.99
N THR A 315 25.55 9.37 -4.79
CA THR A 315 24.70 9.62 -3.62
C THR A 315 24.29 11.11 -3.58
N PRO A 316 23.02 11.44 -3.28
CA PRO A 316 22.59 12.79 -2.92
C PRO A 316 22.88 13.10 -1.44
N GLY A 317 23.18 14.37 -1.16
CA GLY A 317 23.53 14.84 0.18
C GLY A 317 22.32 15.00 1.11
N PHE A 318 22.52 14.68 2.38
CA PHE A 318 21.82 15.31 3.49
C PHE A 318 22.83 15.59 4.61
N GLY A 319 22.74 16.80 5.17
CA GLY A 319 23.55 17.25 6.29
C GLY A 319 23.20 16.54 7.59
N ALA A 320 24.02 16.86 8.60
CA ALA A 320 23.95 16.47 10.01
C ALA A 320 24.60 15.12 10.38
N PHE A 321 25.94 15.09 10.37
CA PHE A 321 26.72 14.50 11.48
C PHE A 321 28.01 15.31 11.67
N LEU A 322 27.89 16.42 12.39
CA LEU A 322 28.99 17.07 13.09
C LEU A 322 29.29 16.25 14.35
N SER A 323 30.58 16.20 14.72
CA SER A 323 31.19 15.57 15.90
C SER A 323 31.33 14.04 15.89
N LEU A 324 32.48 13.53 15.40
CA LEU A 324 33.41 12.70 16.21
C LEU A 324 34.72 12.28 15.49
N THR A 325 35.34 13.10 14.64
CA THR A 325 36.64 12.72 14.00
C THR A 325 37.75 13.77 14.03
N ALA A 326 37.56 14.88 14.75
CA ALA A 326 38.64 15.83 15.03
C ALA A 326 39.51 15.43 16.26
N GLY A 327 39.05 14.47 17.08
CA GLY A 327 39.76 14.07 18.31
C GLY A 327 40.96 13.16 18.12
N ILE A 328 41.01 12.37 17.03
CA ILE A 328 42.05 11.35 16.85
C ILE A 328 43.29 11.90 16.11
N ALA A 329 43.14 12.92 15.26
CA ALA A 329 44.28 13.56 14.60
C ALA A 329 45.13 14.44 15.56
N ALA A 330 44.51 15.05 16.57
CA ALA A 330 45.22 15.85 17.56
C ALA A 330 46.04 15.00 18.55
N ALA A 331 45.55 13.80 18.92
CA ALA A 331 46.27 12.89 19.83
C ALA A 331 47.53 12.26 19.18
N VAL A 332 47.52 12.05 17.87
CA VAL A 332 48.67 11.50 17.13
C VAL A 332 49.74 12.58 16.87
N MET A 333 49.34 13.84 16.65
CA MET A 333 50.30 14.94 16.52
C MET A 333 50.99 15.29 17.85
N PHE A 334 50.29 15.16 19.00
CA PHE A 334 50.88 15.44 20.31
C PHE A 334 51.85 14.34 20.80
N SER A 335 51.68 13.10 20.32
CA SER A 335 52.59 11.98 20.64
C SER A 335 53.85 11.94 19.76
N TYR A 336 53.84 12.62 18.60
CA TYR A 336 54.99 12.69 17.70
C TYR A 336 55.96 13.84 18.02
N HIS A 337 55.57 14.82 18.84
CA HIS A 337 56.44 15.92 19.28
C HIS A 337 57.16 15.66 20.62
N ARG A 338 57.02 14.46 21.20
CA ARG A 338 57.60 14.10 22.52
C ARG A 338 58.54 12.90 22.51
N ARG A 339 59.12 12.53 21.36
CA ARG A 339 60.24 11.59 21.28
C ARG A 339 61.29 12.10 20.31
#